data_AF-A0A932VSR4-F1
#
_entry.id   AF-A0A932VSR4-F1
#
_cell.length_a   1.000
_cell.length_b   1.000
_cell.length_c   1.000
_cell.angle_alpha   90.00
_cell.angle_beta   90.00
_cell.angle_gamma   90.00
#
_symmetry.space_group_name_H-M   'P 1'
#
loop_
_entity.id
_entity.type
_entity.pdbx_description
1 polymer ?
#
loop_
_entity_poly.entity_id
_entity_poly.type
_entity_poly.pdbx_seq_one_letter_code
_entity_poly.pdbx_strand_id
1 'polypeptide(L)'
;TGEKIFAVERLYGIDAKTGKHVAGFGDKDRDGYLFAPRHLKTGEPFTYWHINYDGPAHMVFAGEENLFGLPVYRYETRYEGVKIDQTKNLGYLPGVGVTRGVELEPYLQLWIEPVSGHLVKYKDDTVAYYYDLKTGQRQNPWNHFSNTYTTESVKEQVELAQEEKFIITVTDYVVPGALALLAVIIILFGFRKTKTGKFLLIVVLVGTVLVSLWMWLAPEFVSLVSYTGPVEEVTVGFPLAGVELNTLIFVAEDNGYFKDQGLEVSIKDEPSTIEGRKDLIDGKVDLAGATDYSFAANGLDLNNVKIVASIDRGEYMSIVARKDNGVTIPSDLRGKKIGVVPKTISEYALYFFLINNKIPLEDVRIIHIAPSELVSSLTSGDIDAFSGGLALSYEASKLLGGHAISWSIQEDYPFYWLIAAKQNTLIKHPYVIERFLRALLSAESFVKINQQQAQAIMRKRYSNIDQGYFDFVWPRHNFTISLDQLLVLILERERRWINMSVSSEIVMPNFLNAIYFNALEKVKPEAISIIH
;
A
#
# COMPACT_ATOMS: atom_id res chain seq x y z
N THR A 1 3.68 -32.06 11.92
CA THR A 1 2.75 -32.35 13.02
C THR A 1 1.90 -31.16 13.43
N GLY A 2 2.20 -29.93 12.97
CA GLY A 2 1.48 -28.72 13.45
C GLY A 2 1.84 -28.31 14.88
N GLU A 3 2.74 -29.06 15.52
CA GLU A 3 3.22 -28.79 16.86
C GLU A 3 4.33 -27.73 16.81
N LYS A 4 4.27 -26.76 17.73
CA LYS A 4 5.29 -25.71 17.86
C LYS A 4 6.61 -26.35 18.28
N ILE A 5 7.66 -26.12 17.49
CA ILE A 5 9.02 -26.61 17.80
C ILE A 5 9.95 -25.51 18.33
N PHE A 6 9.58 -24.25 18.11
CA PHE A 6 10.29 -23.05 18.57
C PHE A 6 9.30 -21.88 18.63
N ALA A 7 9.36 -21.11 19.71
CA ALA A 7 8.61 -19.86 19.84
C ALA A 7 9.39 -18.91 20.75
N VAL A 8 9.47 -17.65 20.37
CA VAL A 8 10.13 -16.63 21.17
C VAL A 8 9.45 -15.28 20.98
N GLU A 9 9.33 -14.54 22.08
CA GLU A 9 8.79 -13.19 22.12
C GLU A 9 9.78 -12.34 22.92
N ARG A 10 10.15 -11.19 22.35
CA ARG A 10 11.15 -10.28 22.93
C ARG A 10 10.71 -8.85 22.67
N LEU A 11 10.86 -7.99 23.68
CA LEU A 11 10.51 -6.57 23.59
C LEU A 11 11.76 -5.71 23.73
N TYR A 12 11.99 -4.82 22.77
CA TYR A 12 13.18 -3.98 22.75
C TYR A 12 12.81 -2.51 22.90
N GLY A 13 13.47 -1.80 23.81
CA GLY A 13 13.52 -0.34 23.81
C GLY A 13 14.69 0.15 22.97
N ILE A 14 14.44 0.95 21.92
CA ILE A 14 15.45 1.39 20.96
C ILE A 14 15.26 2.88 20.66
N ASP A 15 16.35 3.62 20.65
CA ASP A 15 16.37 4.99 20.13
C ASP A 15 16.37 4.94 18.60
N ALA A 16 15.29 5.43 17.99
CA ALA A 16 15.09 5.37 16.54
C ALA A 16 16.14 6.15 15.72
N LYS A 17 16.88 7.08 16.33
CA LYS A 17 17.93 7.85 15.64
C LYS A 17 19.28 7.15 15.67
N THR A 18 19.60 6.50 16.78
CA THR A 18 20.94 5.93 17.02
C THR A 18 20.98 4.41 16.85
N GLY A 19 19.83 3.72 16.87
CA GLY A 19 19.75 2.25 16.88
C GLY A 19 20.17 1.61 18.20
N LYS A 20 20.53 2.43 19.21
CA LYS A 20 21.00 1.98 20.52
C LYS A 20 19.83 1.57 21.41
N HIS A 21 20.05 0.58 22.26
CA HIS A 21 19.11 0.22 23.31
C HIS A 21 18.92 1.34 24.34
N VAL A 22 17.68 1.47 24.82
CA VAL A 22 17.29 2.45 25.86
C VAL A 22 16.99 1.69 27.15
N ALA A 23 17.72 2.02 28.21
CA ALA A 23 17.50 1.41 29.53
C ALA A 23 16.09 1.74 30.08
N GLY A 24 15.49 0.77 30.76
CA GLY A 24 14.13 0.86 31.33
C GLY A 24 13.00 0.60 30.33
N PHE A 25 13.29 0.31 29.06
CA PHE A 25 12.30 0.03 28.01
C PHE A 25 12.51 -1.34 27.38
N GLY A 26 11.41 -2.08 27.18
CA GLY A 26 11.43 -3.46 26.68
C GLY A 26 11.33 -4.50 27.79
N ASP A 27 11.73 -5.74 27.49
CA ASP A 27 11.68 -6.86 28.42
C ASP A 27 12.93 -6.99 29.31
N LYS A 28 14.07 -6.41 28.88
CA LYS A 28 15.32 -6.35 29.63
C LYS A 28 16.19 -5.19 29.19
N ASP A 29 17.03 -4.74 30.11
CA ASP A 29 18.07 -3.77 29.84
C ASP A 29 19.20 -4.40 29.04
N ARG A 30 19.48 -3.82 27.88
CA ARG A 30 20.56 -4.21 26.96
C ARG A 30 21.47 -3.01 26.77
N ASP A 31 22.77 -3.25 26.72
CA ASP A 31 23.73 -2.22 26.30
C ASP A 31 24.30 -2.57 24.92
N GLY A 32 24.39 -1.58 24.04
CA GLY A 32 24.71 -1.76 22.63
C GLY A 32 23.51 -1.52 21.71
N TYR A 33 23.47 -2.25 20.60
CA TYR A 33 22.66 -1.90 19.44
C TYR A 33 21.77 -3.06 18.97
N LEU A 34 20.54 -2.76 18.54
CA LEU A 34 19.76 -3.68 17.71
C LEU A 34 20.02 -3.44 16.23
N PHE A 35 20.23 -2.18 15.85
CA PHE A 35 20.61 -1.75 14.50
C PHE A 35 21.99 -1.14 14.57
N ALA A 36 22.87 -1.49 13.63
CA ALA A 36 24.26 -1.08 13.71
C ALA A 36 24.43 0.45 13.77
N PRO A 37 25.53 0.95 14.36
CA PRO A 37 25.73 2.39 14.55
C PRO A 37 25.80 3.13 13.22
N ARG A 38 25.33 4.37 13.20
CA ARG A 38 25.59 5.33 12.12
C ARG A 38 26.99 5.91 12.23
N HIS A 39 27.53 6.39 11.10
CA HIS A 39 28.84 7.04 11.02
C HIS A 39 29.97 6.20 11.64
N LEU A 40 29.96 4.89 11.38
CA LEU A 40 30.98 3.95 11.84
C LEU A 40 32.36 4.38 11.34
N LYS A 41 33.32 4.43 12.26
CA LYS A 41 34.73 4.62 11.89
C LYS A 41 35.35 3.28 11.55
N THR A 42 36.24 3.27 10.57
CA THR A 42 37.00 2.07 10.19
C THR A 42 37.69 1.49 11.42
N GLY A 43 37.47 0.19 11.69
CA GLY A 43 38.06 -0.50 12.83
C GLY A 43 37.32 -0.36 14.16
N GLU A 44 36.28 0.47 14.27
CA GLU A 44 35.53 0.68 15.52
C GLU A 44 34.62 -0.52 15.83
N PRO A 45 34.83 -1.22 16.96
CA PRO A 45 33.97 -2.33 17.37
C PRO A 45 32.69 -1.82 18.04
N PHE A 46 31.64 -2.64 18.05
CA PHE A 46 30.40 -2.33 18.77
C PHE A 46 29.70 -3.59 19.29
N THR A 47 28.82 -3.43 20.27
CA THR A 47 28.02 -4.54 20.81
C THR A 47 26.66 -4.57 20.09
N TYR A 48 26.34 -5.72 19.51
CA TYR A 48 25.13 -5.99 18.74
C TYR A 48 24.26 -7.04 19.44
N TRP A 49 22.95 -6.91 19.42
CA TRP A 49 22.03 -7.89 20.01
C TRP A 49 21.22 -8.59 18.93
N HIS A 50 21.67 -9.79 18.53
CA HIS A 50 20.95 -10.56 17.51
C HIS A 50 19.61 -11.07 18.05
N ILE A 51 18.53 -10.84 17.29
CA ILE A 51 17.16 -11.12 17.72
C ILE A 51 16.92 -12.58 18.10
N ASN A 52 17.63 -13.54 17.50
CA ASN A 52 17.44 -14.97 17.78
C ASN A 52 18.16 -15.41 19.07
N TYR A 53 19.34 -14.85 19.31
CA TYR A 53 20.23 -15.28 20.39
C TYR A 53 20.00 -14.50 21.67
N ASP A 54 19.61 -13.24 21.55
CA ASP A 54 19.30 -12.36 22.67
C ASP A 54 20.42 -12.33 23.73
N GLY A 55 21.65 -12.38 23.23
CA GLY A 55 22.89 -12.19 23.97
C GLY A 55 23.77 -11.16 23.26
N PRO A 56 24.66 -10.48 23.99
CA PRO A 56 25.56 -9.48 23.43
C PRO A 56 26.57 -10.13 22.47
N ALA A 57 26.64 -9.60 21.25
CA ALA A 57 27.59 -9.98 20.23
C ALA A 57 28.61 -8.84 20.07
N HIS A 58 29.86 -9.06 20.47
CA HIS A 58 30.91 -8.06 20.35
C HIS A 58 31.48 -8.09 18.93
N MET A 59 30.93 -7.24 18.07
CA MET A 59 31.28 -7.18 16.66
C MET A 59 32.68 -6.59 16.48
N VAL A 60 33.58 -7.38 15.91
CA VAL A 60 34.96 -6.99 15.58
C VAL A 60 35.06 -6.70 14.09
N PHE A 61 35.72 -5.60 13.75
CA PHE A 61 35.93 -5.21 12.35
C PHE A 61 36.84 -6.21 11.65
N ALA A 62 36.39 -6.73 10.51
CA ALA A 62 37.07 -7.74 9.72
C ALA A 62 37.63 -7.21 8.39
N GLY A 63 37.11 -6.09 7.88
CA GLY A 63 37.61 -5.45 6.67
C GLY A 63 36.57 -4.62 5.93
N GLU A 64 37.00 -3.99 4.83
CA GLU A 64 36.12 -3.26 3.91
C GLU A 64 35.87 -4.13 2.67
N GLU A 65 34.64 -4.10 2.18
CA GLU A 65 34.23 -4.80 0.96
C GLU A 65 33.36 -3.89 0.09
N ASN A 66 33.22 -4.24 -1.19
CA ASN A 66 32.30 -3.56 -2.09
C ASN A 66 31.23 -4.54 -2.54
N LEU A 67 29.97 -4.24 -2.21
CA LEU A 67 28.81 -5.03 -2.61
C LEU A 67 28.00 -4.21 -3.61
N PHE A 68 27.98 -4.63 -4.88
CA PHE A 68 27.21 -3.97 -5.94
C PHE A 68 27.46 -2.45 -6.06
N GLY A 69 28.71 -2.02 -5.91
CA GLY A 69 29.09 -0.61 -5.98
C GLY A 69 29.00 0.13 -4.64
N LEU A 70 28.44 -0.47 -3.59
CA LEU A 70 28.37 0.10 -2.26
C LEU A 70 29.54 -0.35 -1.38
N PRO A 71 30.38 0.58 -0.88
CA PRO A 71 31.38 0.27 0.14
C PRO A 71 30.69 -0.09 1.47
N VAL A 72 31.09 -1.21 2.07
CA VAL A 72 30.55 -1.72 3.33
C VAL A 72 31.68 -2.19 4.24
N TYR A 73 31.43 -2.15 5.55
CA TYR A 73 32.32 -2.70 6.56
C TYR A 73 31.83 -4.08 6.98
N ARG A 74 32.70 -5.07 6.85
CA ARG A 74 32.44 -6.43 7.35
C ARG A 74 32.88 -6.51 8.81
N TYR A 75 31.97 -7.00 9.63
CA TYR A 75 32.17 -7.29 11.04
C TYR A 75 31.91 -8.77 11.30
N GLU A 76 32.59 -9.33 12.29
CA GLU A 76 32.35 -10.71 12.73
C GLU A 76 32.45 -10.84 14.24
N THR A 77 31.79 -11.86 14.78
CA THR A 77 31.87 -12.21 16.20
C THR A 77 31.66 -13.70 16.37
N ARG A 78 32.41 -14.26 17.31
CA ARG A 78 32.13 -15.55 17.92
C ARG A 78 31.71 -15.26 19.35
N TYR A 79 30.65 -15.91 19.83
CA TYR A 79 30.19 -15.74 21.22
C TYR A 79 31.12 -16.47 22.22
N GLU A 80 32.43 -16.32 22.06
CA GLU A 80 33.44 -17.01 22.85
C GLU A 80 33.31 -16.62 24.33
N GLY A 81 33.09 -17.61 25.19
CA GLY A 81 32.89 -17.42 26.62
C GLY A 81 31.49 -16.94 27.02
N VAL A 82 30.57 -16.72 26.06
CA VAL A 82 29.18 -16.35 26.33
C VAL A 82 28.28 -17.55 26.03
N LYS A 83 27.74 -18.18 27.08
CA LYS A 83 26.80 -19.29 26.92
C LYS A 83 25.47 -18.80 26.36
N ILE A 84 25.20 -19.08 25.09
CA ILE A 84 23.90 -18.79 24.46
C ILE A 84 22.94 -19.96 24.75
N ASP A 85 22.25 -19.86 25.88
CA ASP A 85 21.31 -20.87 26.34
C ASP A 85 19.92 -20.67 25.71
N GLN A 86 19.47 -21.66 24.94
CA GLN A 86 18.16 -21.66 24.28
C GLN A 86 17.21 -22.70 24.87
N THR A 87 17.54 -23.29 26.03
CA THR A 87 16.75 -24.35 26.66
C THR A 87 15.29 -23.97 26.83
N LYS A 88 15.00 -22.73 27.25
CA LYS A 88 13.62 -22.25 27.41
C LYS A 88 12.86 -22.16 26.08
N ASN A 89 13.52 -21.66 25.03
CA ASN A 89 12.91 -21.42 23.72
C ASN A 89 12.72 -22.71 22.91
N LEU A 90 13.54 -23.72 23.20
CA LEU A 90 13.52 -25.04 22.56
C LEU A 90 12.95 -26.14 23.48
N GLY A 91 12.23 -25.77 24.54
CA GLY A 91 11.64 -26.73 25.49
C GLY A 91 10.61 -27.69 24.88
N TYR A 92 10.18 -27.43 23.64
CA TYR A 92 9.31 -28.33 22.87
C TYR A 92 10.05 -29.54 22.30
N LEU A 93 11.39 -29.51 22.26
CA LEU A 93 12.18 -30.65 21.82
C LEU A 93 12.21 -31.74 22.90
N PRO A 94 12.21 -33.03 22.52
CA PRO A 94 12.19 -34.13 23.47
C PRO A 94 13.31 -34.01 24.52
N GLY A 95 12.95 -34.06 25.81
CA GLY A 95 13.90 -34.03 26.93
C GLY A 95 14.58 -32.67 27.20
N VAL A 96 14.37 -31.65 26.37
CA VAL A 96 14.91 -30.29 26.61
C VAL A 96 14.17 -29.65 27.80
N GLY A 97 14.92 -29.11 28.76
CA GLY A 97 14.39 -28.58 30.01
C GLY A 97 14.07 -29.63 31.09
N VAL A 98 14.21 -30.93 30.77
CA VAL A 98 13.99 -32.04 31.72
C VAL A 98 15.29 -32.77 32.03
N THR A 99 15.97 -33.27 31.00
CA THR A 99 17.24 -34.02 31.14
C THR A 99 18.43 -33.29 30.50
N ARG A 100 18.17 -32.48 29.48
CA ARG A 100 19.18 -31.75 28.71
C ARG A 100 18.77 -30.30 28.49
N GLY A 101 19.74 -29.42 28.38
CA GLY A 101 19.54 -28.07 27.85
C GLY A 101 20.11 -27.93 26.46
N VAL A 102 19.86 -26.79 25.82
CA VAL A 102 20.38 -26.45 24.50
C VAL A 102 21.27 -25.22 24.61
N GLU A 103 22.48 -25.37 24.11
CA GLU A 103 23.47 -24.29 24.01
C GLU A 103 23.84 -24.09 22.54
N LEU A 104 23.97 -22.83 22.13
CA LEU A 104 24.39 -22.47 20.77
C LEU A 104 25.79 -21.87 20.77
N GLU A 105 26.53 -22.12 19.70
CA GLU A 105 27.78 -21.43 19.37
C GLU A 105 27.64 -20.71 18.02
N PRO A 106 27.16 -19.46 18.02
CA PRO A 106 27.01 -18.71 16.80
C PRO A 106 28.32 -18.12 16.31
N TYR A 107 28.52 -18.18 14.99
CA TYR A 107 29.46 -17.34 14.26
C TYR A 107 28.67 -16.38 13.37
N LEU A 108 28.65 -15.11 13.76
CA LEU A 108 27.91 -14.07 13.05
C LEU A 108 28.86 -13.21 12.25
N GLN A 109 28.45 -12.88 11.03
CA GLN A 109 29.12 -11.93 10.15
C GLN A 109 28.10 -10.93 9.60
N LEU A 110 28.40 -9.64 9.70
CA LEU A 110 27.54 -8.54 9.27
C LEU A 110 28.30 -7.64 8.29
N TRP A 111 27.65 -7.20 7.22
CA TRP A 111 28.17 -6.18 6.31
C TRP A 111 27.31 -4.95 6.44
N ILE A 112 27.92 -3.85 6.87
CA ILE A 112 27.22 -2.65 7.29
C ILE A 112 27.66 -1.47 6.43
N GLU A 113 26.72 -0.70 5.90
CA GLU A 113 27.03 0.58 5.27
C GLU A 113 27.45 1.59 6.35
N PRO A 114 28.64 2.19 6.25
CA PRO A 114 29.24 2.90 7.38
C PRO A 114 28.58 4.24 7.74
N VAL A 115 27.86 4.89 6.83
CA VAL A 115 27.21 6.18 7.09
C VAL A 115 25.85 5.96 7.76
N SER A 116 25.00 5.11 7.16
CA SER A 116 23.64 4.84 7.63
C SER A 116 23.57 3.79 8.73
N GLY A 117 24.59 2.95 8.89
CA GLY A 117 24.53 1.78 9.78
C GLY A 117 23.64 0.66 9.23
N HIS A 118 23.22 0.73 7.96
CA HIS A 118 22.32 -0.23 7.36
C HIS A 118 22.98 -1.60 7.19
N LEU A 119 22.29 -2.67 7.57
CA LEU A 119 22.77 -4.05 7.42
C LEU A 119 22.53 -4.54 5.99
N VAL A 120 23.58 -4.54 5.18
CA VAL A 120 23.50 -4.88 3.74
C VAL A 120 23.51 -6.40 3.50
N LYS A 121 24.27 -7.12 4.32
CA LYS A 121 24.38 -8.58 4.25
C LYS A 121 24.58 -9.12 5.64
N TYR A 122 24.01 -10.30 5.90
CA TYR A 122 24.34 -11.07 7.08
C TYR A 122 24.65 -12.51 6.72
N LYS A 123 25.47 -13.13 7.57
CA LYS A 123 25.66 -14.57 7.59
C LYS A 123 25.70 -15.03 9.03
N ASP A 124 24.94 -16.08 9.28
CA ASP A 124 24.87 -16.79 10.53
C ASP A 124 25.30 -18.24 10.26
N ASP A 125 26.22 -18.74 11.05
CA ASP A 125 26.75 -20.10 10.97
C ASP A 125 26.86 -20.65 12.40
N THR A 126 25.85 -21.39 12.82
CA THR A 126 25.64 -21.73 14.24
C THR A 126 25.54 -23.22 14.46
N VAL A 127 26.30 -23.71 15.44
CA VAL A 127 26.25 -25.10 15.91
C VAL A 127 25.47 -25.17 17.21
N ALA A 128 24.56 -26.13 17.30
CA ALA A 128 23.75 -26.38 18.49
C ALA A 128 24.21 -27.66 19.20
N TYR A 129 24.39 -27.55 20.50
CA TYR A 129 24.80 -28.62 21.39
C TYR A 129 23.70 -28.91 22.41
N TYR A 130 23.60 -30.16 22.82
CA TYR A 130 22.94 -30.48 24.07
C TYR A 130 23.96 -30.35 25.19
N TYR A 131 23.51 -29.99 26.37
CA TYR A 131 24.30 -30.16 27.58
C TYR A 131 23.45 -30.85 28.65
N ASP A 132 24.06 -31.65 29.50
CA ASP A 132 23.35 -32.33 30.59
C ASP A 132 22.97 -31.32 31.68
N LEU A 133 21.69 -31.30 32.10
CA LEU A 133 21.22 -30.32 33.08
C LEU A 133 21.78 -30.55 34.50
N LYS A 134 22.21 -31.77 34.83
CA LYS A 134 22.75 -32.10 36.15
C LYS A 134 24.24 -31.83 36.23
N THR A 135 25.00 -32.22 35.20
CA THR A 135 26.47 -32.10 35.21
C THR A 135 26.95 -30.80 34.55
N GLY A 136 26.11 -30.14 33.75
CA GLY A 136 26.50 -28.99 32.93
C GLY A 136 27.41 -29.37 31.75
N GLN A 137 27.71 -30.67 31.57
CA GLN A 137 28.66 -31.11 30.56
C GLN A 137 28.02 -31.04 29.16
N ARG A 138 28.68 -30.35 28.25
CA ARG A 138 28.30 -30.29 26.84
C ARG A 138 28.47 -31.65 26.17
N GLN A 139 27.49 -32.03 25.35
CA GLN A 139 27.44 -33.26 24.58
C GLN A 139 27.82 -33.00 23.11
N ASN A 140 27.76 -34.04 22.26
CA ASN A 140 27.99 -33.90 20.82
C ASN A 140 26.99 -32.90 20.19
N PRO A 141 27.40 -32.17 19.14
CA PRO A 141 26.49 -31.30 18.41
C PRO A 141 25.37 -32.13 17.80
N TRP A 142 24.16 -31.60 17.85
CA TRP A 142 22.97 -32.29 17.32
C TRP A 142 22.36 -31.56 16.11
N ASN A 143 22.75 -30.29 15.89
CA ASN A 143 22.32 -29.53 14.73
C ASN A 143 23.40 -28.50 14.34
N HIS A 144 23.42 -28.19 13.05
CA HIS A 144 24.24 -27.15 12.46
C HIS A 144 23.38 -26.46 11.41
N PHE A 145 23.20 -25.15 11.55
CA PHE A 145 22.41 -24.37 10.61
C PHE A 145 23.17 -23.13 10.18
N SER A 146 22.91 -22.70 8.95
CA SER A 146 23.45 -21.45 8.43
C SER A 146 22.38 -20.70 7.66
N ASN A 147 22.32 -19.39 7.89
CA ASN A 147 21.42 -18.48 7.20
C ASN A 147 22.24 -17.34 6.59
N THR A 148 21.89 -16.92 5.39
CA THR A 148 22.50 -15.75 4.73
C THR A 148 21.52 -15.14 3.75
N TYR A 149 21.67 -13.85 3.45
CA TYR A 149 20.91 -13.22 2.37
C TYR A 149 21.27 -13.82 1.02
N THR A 150 20.25 -13.96 0.16
CA THR A 150 20.44 -14.29 -1.24
C THR A 150 21.11 -13.12 -1.96
N THR A 151 21.65 -13.37 -3.16
CA THR A 151 22.25 -12.33 -4.00
C THR A 151 21.26 -11.20 -4.27
N GLU A 152 20.00 -11.53 -4.52
CA GLU A 152 18.91 -10.61 -4.79
C GLU A 152 18.60 -9.76 -3.55
N SER A 153 18.46 -10.38 -2.37
CA SER A 153 18.26 -9.64 -1.12
C SER A 153 19.43 -8.70 -0.82
N VAL A 154 20.67 -9.10 -1.10
CA VAL A 154 21.82 -8.20 -0.91
C VAL A 154 21.74 -6.99 -1.86
N LYS A 155 21.32 -7.16 -3.12
CA LYS A 155 21.10 -6.03 -4.03
C LYS A 155 20.02 -5.08 -3.51
N GLU A 156 18.90 -5.63 -3.04
CA GLU A 156 17.82 -4.82 -2.43
C GLU A 156 18.31 -4.03 -1.22
N GLN A 157 19.06 -4.66 -0.31
CA GLN A 157 19.63 -3.95 0.85
C GLN A 157 20.69 -2.91 0.44
N VAL A 158 21.41 -3.13 -0.67
CA VAL A 158 22.32 -2.11 -1.23
C VAL A 158 21.54 -0.87 -1.68
N GLU A 159 20.43 -1.05 -2.39
CA GLU A 159 19.58 0.07 -2.84
C GLU A 159 19.04 0.87 -1.66
N LEU A 160 18.50 0.20 -0.63
CA LEU A 160 18.01 0.84 0.59
C LEU A 160 19.13 1.57 1.35
N ALA A 161 20.29 0.94 1.51
CA ALA A 161 21.42 1.55 2.18
C ALA A 161 21.93 2.81 1.45
N GLN A 162 21.88 2.83 0.11
CA GLN A 162 22.24 4.00 -0.70
C GLN A 162 21.26 5.17 -0.47
N GLU A 163 19.96 4.88 -0.44
CA GLU A 163 18.92 5.88 -0.16
C GLU A 163 19.08 6.47 1.24
N GLU A 164 19.20 5.62 2.27
CA GLU A 164 19.41 6.07 3.64
C GLU A 164 20.70 6.88 3.80
N LYS A 165 21.80 6.41 3.19
CA LYS A 165 23.07 7.14 3.15
C LYS A 165 22.89 8.52 2.53
N PHE A 166 22.17 8.61 1.42
CA PHE A 166 21.93 9.88 0.74
C PHE A 166 21.16 10.85 1.64
N ILE A 167 20.04 10.40 2.24
CA ILE A 167 19.23 11.20 3.15
C ILE A 167 20.08 11.69 4.33
N ILE A 168 20.81 10.79 5.00
CA ILE A 168 21.66 11.15 6.14
C ILE A 168 22.75 12.13 5.71
N THR A 169 23.40 11.89 4.56
CA THR A 169 24.46 12.78 4.06
C THR A 169 23.94 14.19 3.80
N VAL A 170 22.76 14.30 3.18
CA VAL A 170 22.12 15.59 2.90
C VAL A 170 21.77 16.30 4.21
N THR A 171 21.16 15.58 5.14
CA THR A 171 20.62 16.16 6.37
C THR A 171 21.70 16.54 7.37
N ASP A 172 22.72 15.70 7.56
CA ASP A 172 23.75 15.89 8.57
C ASP A 172 24.90 16.81 8.09
N TYR A 173 25.17 16.85 6.78
CA TYR A 173 26.32 17.58 6.24
C TYR A 173 25.95 18.67 5.24
N VAL A 174 25.15 18.35 4.21
CA VAL A 174 24.88 19.30 3.11
C VAL A 174 24.05 20.48 3.58
N VAL A 175 22.95 20.24 4.30
CA VAL A 175 22.08 21.32 4.80
C VAL A 175 22.80 22.21 5.81
N PRO A 176 23.46 21.69 6.87
CA PRO A 176 24.22 22.53 7.79
C PRO A 176 25.37 23.28 7.10
N GLY A 177 26.06 22.64 6.15
CA GLY A 177 27.13 23.27 5.36
C GLY A 177 26.61 24.43 4.51
N ALA A 178 25.46 24.25 3.85
CA ALA A 178 24.81 25.31 3.08
C ALA A 178 24.37 26.47 3.97
N LEU A 179 23.79 26.19 5.15
CA LEU A 179 23.40 27.21 6.13
C LEU A 179 24.61 27.97 6.71
N ALA A 180 25.71 27.27 6.99
CA ALA A 180 26.94 27.91 7.46
C ALA A 180 27.54 28.83 6.38
N LEU A 181 27.59 28.36 5.13
CA LEU A 181 28.03 29.18 4.00
C LEU A 181 27.13 30.41 3.83
N LEU A 182 25.82 30.24 3.97
CA LEU A 182 24.84 31.34 3.96
C LEU A 182 25.16 32.38 5.04
N ALA A 183 25.41 31.93 6.27
CA ALA A 183 25.73 32.79 7.40
C ALA A 183 27.04 33.56 7.14
N VAL A 184 28.07 32.91 6.59
CA VAL A 184 29.32 33.56 6.21
C VAL A 184 29.10 34.64 5.14
N ILE A 185 28.29 34.35 4.12
CA ILE A 185 27.95 35.34 3.08
C ILE A 185 27.20 36.53 3.69
N ILE A 186 26.24 36.28 4.59
CA ILE A 186 25.51 37.34 5.30
C ILE A 186 26.47 38.18 6.15
N ILE A 187 27.43 37.58 6.85
CA ILE A 187 28.40 38.32 7.66
C ILE A 187 29.34 39.16 6.78
N LEU A 188 29.86 38.59 5.70
CA LEU A 188 30.82 39.27 4.81
C LEU A 188 30.18 40.41 4.01
N PHE A 189 28.92 40.26 3.61
CA PHE A 189 28.27 41.18 2.66
C PHE A 189 27.08 41.94 3.25
N GLY A 190 26.39 41.40 4.25
CA GLY A 190 25.21 42.02 4.88
C GLY A 190 25.52 43.28 5.70
N PHE A 191 26.76 43.45 6.18
CA PHE A 191 27.16 44.65 6.93
C PHE A 191 27.75 45.78 6.09
N ARG A 192 28.02 45.55 4.79
CA ARG A 192 28.49 46.62 3.90
C ARG A 192 27.30 47.39 3.34
N LYS A 193 27.13 48.68 3.71
CA LYS A 193 26.15 49.66 3.17
C LYS A 193 26.31 49.96 1.65
N THR A 194 26.90 49.05 0.89
CA THR A 194 27.09 49.18 -0.57
C THR A 194 25.89 48.58 -1.30
N LYS A 195 25.55 49.13 -2.47
CA LYS A 195 24.46 48.59 -3.32
C LYS A 195 24.68 47.10 -3.65
N THR A 196 25.94 46.68 -3.80
CA THR A 196 26.34 45.30 -4.07
C THR A 196 26.04 44.35 -2.91
N GLY A 197 26.26 44.78 -1.66
CA GLY A 197 25.94 43.98 -0.46
C GLY A 197 24.44 43.73 -0.29
N LYS A 198 23.60 44.73 -0.59
CA LYS A 198 22.13 44.59 -0.59
C LYS A 198 21.64 43.64 -1.68
N PHE A 199 22.23 43.69 -2.88
CA PHE A 199 21.87 42.79 -3.98
C PHE A 199 22.21 41.33 -3.64
N LEU A 200 23.41 41.07 -3.10
CA LEU A 200 23.82 39.74 -2.66
C LEU A 200 22.93 39.19 -1.53
N LEU A 201 22.53 40.02 -0.57
CA LEU A 201 21.58 39.62 0.49
C LEU A 201 20.22 39.19 -0.07
N ILE A 202 19.71 39.91 -1.09
CA ILE A 202 18.44 39.58 -1.75
C ILE A 202 18.55 38.26 -2.52
N VAL A 203 19.64 38.05 -3.27
CA VAL A 203 19.89 36.79 -4.00
C VAL A 203 19.95 35.61 -3.03
N VAL A 204 20.62 35.80 -1.88
CA VAL A 204 20.70 34.81 -0.81
C VAL A 204 19.33 34.50 -0.22
N LEU A 205 18.54 35.52 0.16
CA LEU A 205 17.19 35.34 0.71
C LEU A 205 16.24 34.65 -0.26
N VAL A 206 16.29 35.02 -1.54
CA VAL A 206 15.54 34.35 -2.60
C VAL A 206 16.01 32.90 -2.74
N GLY A 207 17.32 32.65 -2.69
CA GLY A 207 17.87 31.29 -2.68
C GLY A 207 17.38 30.45 -1.50
N THR A 208 17.37 30.98 -0.27
CA THR A 208 16.85 30.24 0.90
C THR A 208 15.36 30.01 0.82
N VAL A 209 14.59 30.98 0.34
CA VAL A 209 13.15 30.80 0.10
C VAL A 209 12.93 29.73 -0.96
N LEU A 210 13.68 29.75 -2.06
CA LEU A 210 13.59 28.73 -3.12
C LEU A 210 14.01 27.34 -2.62
N VAL A 211 15.05 27.23 -1.79
CA VAL A 211 15.46 25.95 -1.17
C VAL A 211 14.43 25.47 -0.16
N SER A 212 13.83 26.38 0.62
CA SER A 212 12.79 26.05 1.60
C SER A 212 11.48 25.66 0.90
N LEU A 213 11.15 26.34 -0.20
CA LEU A 213 10.05 26.00 -1.09
C LEU A 213 10.31 24.66 -1.78
N TRP A 214 11.55 24.41 -2.23
CA TRP A 214 11.96 23.14 -2.80
C TRP A 214 11.92 22.02 -1.77
N MET A 215 12.32 22.23 -0.51
CA MET A 215 12.19 21.25 0.58
C MET A 215 10.73 21.02 0.99
N TRP A 216 9.85 22.03 0.84
CA TRP A 216 8.41 21.90 1.08
C TRP A 216 7.67 21.20 -0.07
N LEU A 217 8.13 21.39 -1.31
CA LEU A 217 7.67 20.70 -2.51
C LEU A 217 8.39 19.35 -2.74
N ALA A 218 9.50 19.10 -2.04
CA ALA A 218 10.31 17.89 -2.18
C ALA A 218 9.55 16.59 -1.90
N PRO A 219 8.59 16.51 -0.96
CA PRO A 219 7.75 15.33 -0.82
C PRO A 219 7.00 14.97 -2.11
N GLU A 220 6.59 15.95 -2.91
CA GLU A 220 6.00 15.74 -4.26
C GLU A 220 7.06 15.42 -5.33
N PHE A 221 8.34 15.76 -5.09
CA PHE A 221 9.47 15.41 -5.96
C PHE A 221 10.11 14.05 -5.61
N VAL A 222 9.91 13.52 -4.40
CA VAL A 222 10.34 12.15 -4.03
C VAL A 222 9.55 11.10 -4.84
N SER A 223 8.33 11.42 -5.29
CA SER A 223 7.61 10.64 -6.31
C SER A 223 8.22 10.69 -7.73
N LEU A 224 9.22 11.55 -7.98
CA LEU A 224 9.95 11.66 -9.25
C LEU A 224 11.34 10.99 -9.22
N VAL A 225 11.68 10.25 -8.15
CA VAL A 225 12.85 9.37 -8.18
C VAL A 225 12.54 8.23 -9.14
N SER A 226 13.07 8.33 -10.37
CA SER A 226 13.03 7.23 -11.32
C SER A 226 13.80 6.05 -10.74
N TYR A 227 13.14 4.91 -10.62
CA TYR A 227 13.75 3.67 -10.17
C TYR A 227 14.79 3.20 -11.19
N THR A 228 16.02 2.96 -10.73
CA THR A 228 17.16 2.58 -11.58
C THR A 228 17.51 1.10 -11.51
N GLY A 229 16.78 0.30 -10.74
CA GLY A 229 16.98 -1.14 -10.61
C GLY A 229 16.31 -1.96 -11.73
N PRO A 230 16.14 -3.28 -11.56
CA PRO A 230 15.54 -4.16 -12.57
C PRO A 230 14.08 -3.82 -12.88
N VAL A 231 13.74 -3.85 -14.17
CA VAL A 231 12.35 -3.74 -14.62
C VAL A 231 11.60 -5.01 -14.25
N GLU A 232 10.42 -4.86 -13.64
CA GLU A 232 9.53 -5.98 -13.33
C GLU A 232 8.21 -5.87 -14.09
N GLU A 233 7.73 -7.02 -14.56
CA GLU A 233 6.44 -7.14 -15.24
C GLU A 233 5.32 -7.24 -14.20
N VAL A 234 4.23 -6.49 -14.41
CA VAL A 234 3.04 -6.52 -13.55
C VAL A 234 1.80 -6.56 -14.42
N THR A 235 0.93 -7.55 -14.19
CA THR A 235 -0.35 -7.63 -14.92
C THR A 235 -1.50 -7.15 -14.04
N VAL A 236 -2.30 -6.19 -14.55
CA VAL A 236 -3.49 -5.68 -13.86
C VAL A 236 -4.74 -6.01 -14.69
N GLY A 237 -5.70 -6.72 -14.09
CA GLY A 237 -6.95 -7.12 -14.73
C GLY A 237 -8.16 -6.31 -14.26
N PHE A 238 -8.91 -5.71 -15.16
CA PHE A 238 -10.19 -5.07 -14.84
C PHE A 238 -11.07 -4.88 -16.09
N PRO A 239 -12.39 -4.71 -15.93
CA PRO A 239 -13.27 -4.41 -17.06
C PRO A 239 -13.03 -3.02 -17.64
N LEU A 240 -12.78 -2.94 -18.94
CA LEU A 240 -12.68 -1.65 -19.64
C LEU A 240 -14.03 -0.91 -19.75
N ALA A 241 -15.16 -1.58 -19.50
CA ALA A 241 -16.47 -0.93 -19.45
C ALA A 241 -16.60 0.09 -18.30
N GLY A 242 -15.79 -0.02 -17.25
CA GLY A 242 -15.68 0.95 -16.15
C GLY A 242 -14.75 2.11 -16.54
N VAL A 243 -15.22 2.96 -17.45
CA VAL A 243 -14.43 3.94 -18.20
C VAL A 243 -13.60 4.83 -17.25
N GLU A 244 -14.24 5.58 -16.38
CA GLU A 244 -13.61 6.57 -15.50
C GLU A 244 -12.91 5.96 -14.28
N LEU A 245 -13.35 4.79 -13.82
CA LEU A 245 -12.83 4.15 -12.60
C LEU A 245 -11.33 3.84 -12.69
N ASN A 246 -10.85 3.59 -13.91
CA ASN A 246 -9.46 3.19 -14.18
C ASN A 246 -8.57 4.37 -14.60
N THR A 247 -9.03 5.62 -14.40
CA THR A 247 -8.32 6.84 -14.83
C THR A 247 -6.87 6.89 -14.33
N LEU A 248 -6.61 6.59 -13.06
CA LEU A 248 -5.24 6.65 -12.52
C LEU A 248 -4.30 5.65 -13.19
N ILE A 249 -4.79 4.46 -13.53
CA ILE A 249 -3.98 3.42 -14.19
C ILE A 249 -3.62 3.86 -15.61
N PHE A 250 -4.59 4.34 -16.38
CA PHE A 250 -4.33 4.78 -17.75
C PHE A 250 -3.47 6.03 -17.84
N VAL A 251 -3.64 6.97 -16.90
CA VAL A 251 -2.76 8.14 -16.81
C VAL A 251 -1.34 7.72 -16.45
N ALA A 252 -1.16 6.79 -15.51
CA ALA A 252 0.15 6.26 -15.16
C ALA A 252 0.83 5.53 -16.33
N GLU A 253 0.06 4.80 -17.15
CA GLU A 253 0.56 4.14 -18.37
C GLU A 253 0.96 5.16 -19.44
N ASP A 254 0.06 6.08 -19.83
CA ASP A 254 0.27 7.05 -20.92
C ASP A 254 1.41 8.04 -20.61
N ASN A 255 1.51 8.48 -19.35
CA ASN A 255 2.54 9.43 -18.94
C ASN A 255 3.87 8.74 -18.55
N GLY A 256 3.93 7.41 -18.60
CA GLY A 256 5.16 6.66 -18.33
C GLY A 256 5.50 6.50 -16.84
N TYR A 257 4.60 6.83 -15.92
CA TYR A 257 4.87 6.76 -14.48
C TYR A 257 5.15 5.32 -13.99
N PHE A 258 4.58 4.30 -14.64
CA PHE A 258 4.97 2.92 -14.35
C PHE A 258 6.42 2.64 -14.77
N LYS A 259 6.84 3.13 -15.94
CA LYS A 259 8.21 2.97 -16.44
C LYS A 259 9.21 3.73 -15.56
N ASP A 260 8.83 4.92 -15.08
CA ASP A 260 9.63 5.69 -14.13
C ASP A 260 9.86 4.90 -12.83
N GLN A 261 8.91 4.04 -12.44
CA GLN A 261 9.04 3.16 -11.29
C GLN A 261 9.63 1.78 -11.67
N GLY A 262 10.19 1.62 -12.88
CA GLY A 262 10.77 0.37 -13.36
C GLY A 262 9.76 -0.77 -13.43
N LEU A 263 8.52 -0.46 -13.79
CA LEU A 263 7.45 -1.43 -13.96
C LEU A 263 6.98 -1.46 -15.41
N GLU A 264 6.93 -2.66 -15.98
CA GLU A 264 6.25 -2.95 -17.24
C GLU A 264 4.85 -3.46 -16.93
N VAL A 265 3.88 -2.53 -16.91
CA VAL A 265 2.49 -2.86 -16.57
C VAL A 265 1.74 -3.30 -17.82
N SER A 266 1.15 -4.49 -17.77
CA SER A 266 0.23 -5.03 -18.78
C SER A 266 -1.20 -4.94 -18.28
N ILE A 267 -2.08 -4.31 -19.04
CA ILE A 267 -3.50 -4.20 -18.71
C ILE A 267 -4.28 -5.30 -19.43
N LYS A 268 -5.01 -6.10 -18.66
CA LYS A 268 -5.88 -7.15 -19.19
C LYS A 268 -7.35 -6.73 -19.06
N ASP A 269 -8.04 -6.68 -20.19
CA ASP A 269 -9.49 -6.46 -20.22
C ASP A 269 -10.21 -7.70 -19.69
N GLU A 270 -10.88 -7.53 -18.55
CA GLU A 270 -11.64 -8.59 -17.91
C GLU A 270 -13.14 -8.43 -18.19
N PRO A 271 -13.88 -9.51 -18.50
CA PRO A 271 -15.31 -9.41 -18.75
C PRO A 271 -16.11 -8.82 -17.57
N SER A 272 -15.63 -9.03 -16.34
CA SER A 272 -16.26 -8.57 -15.11
C SER A 272 -15.23 -8.49 -13.97
N THR A 273 -15.57 -7.83 -12.86
CA THR A 273 -14.73 -7.85 -11.65
C THR A 273 -14.69 -9.23 -10.98
N ILE A 274 -15.70 -10.08 -11.23
CA ILE A 274 -15.73 -11.47 -10.76
C ILE A 274 -14.68 -12.28 -11.52
N GLU A 275 -14.58 -12.07 -12.83
CA GLU A 275 -13.64 -12.79 -13.70
C GLU A 275 -12.21 -12.31 -13.46
N GLY A 276 -12.01 -11.00 -13.31
CA GLY A 276 -10.71 -10.44 -12.90
C GLY A 276 -10.24 -10.99 -11.55
N ARG A 277 -11.15 -11.13 -10.58
CA ARG A 277 -10.83 -11.80 -9.30
C ARG A 277 -10.49 -13.27 -9.49
N LYS A 278 -11.24 -14.01 -10.32
CA LYS A 278 -10.93 -15.41 -10.62
C LYS A 278 -9.53 -15.53 -11.22
N ASP A 279 -9.19 -14.65 -12.14
CA ASP A 279 -7.89 -14.66 -12.80
C ASP A 279 -6.75 -14.22 -11.86
N LEU A 280 -7.04 -13.34 -10.89
CA LEU A 280 -6.13 -13.06 -9.77
C LEU A 280 -5.90 -14.32 -8.91
N ILE A 281 -6.98 -15.05 -8.57
CA ILE A 281 -6.92 -16.31 -7.82
C ILE A 281 -6.21 -17.43 -8.61
N ASP A 282 -6.33 -17.44 -9.93
CA ASP A 282 -5.65 -18.39 -10.81
C ASP A 282 -4.20 -17.96 -11.12
N GLY A 283 -3.80 -16.74 -10.73
CA GLY A 283 -2.45 -16.20 -10.96
C GLY A 283 -2.19 -15.77 -12.40
N LYS A 284 -3.25 -15.46 -13.16
CA LYS A 284 -3.15 -14.91 -14.52
C LYS A 284 -3.00 -13.39 -14.55
N VAL A 285 -3.32 -12.73 -13.43
CA VAL A 285 -3.04 -11.31 -13.18
C VAL A 285 -2.46 -11.16 -11.77
N ASP A 286 -1.63 -10.15 -11.55
CA ASP A 286 -1.01 -9.85 -10.25
C ASP A 286 -1.90 -8.96 -9.37
N LEU A 287 -2.64 -8.07 -10.03
CA LEU A 287 -3.56 -7.11 -9.46
C LEU A 287 -4.90 -7.19 -10.19
N ALA A 288 -6.00 -6.95 -9.48
CA ALA A 288 -7.33 -6.86 -10.08
C ALA A 288 -8.11 -5.66 -9.57
N GLY A 289 -8.85 -5.01 -10.47
CA GLY A 289 -9.85 -4.01 -10.13
C GLY A 289 -11.11 -4.66 -9.56
N ALA A 290 -11.66 -4.10 -8.50
CA ALA A 290 -12.89 -4.56 -7.87
C ALA A 290 -13.75 -3.39 -7.40
N THR A 291 -15.07 -3.54 -7.47
CA THR A 291 -15.96 -2.67 -6.69
C THR A 291 -15.99 -3.14 -5.24
N ASP A 292 -16.20 -2.23 -4.30
CA ASP A 292 -16.60 -2.52 -2.92
C ASP A 292 -17.61 -3.67 -2.81
N TYR A 293 -18.75 -3.56 -3.49
CA TYR A 293 -19.81 -4.56 -3.47
C TYR A 293 -19.33 -5.93 -3.95
N SER A 294 -18.59 -5.98 -5.06
CA SER A 294 -18.08 -7.25 -5.60
C SER A 294 -17.05 -7.88 -4.66
N PHE A 295 -16.28 -7.07 -3.95
CA PHE A 295 -15.35 -7.54 -2.94
C PHE A 295 -16.09 -8.12 -1.73
N ALA A 296 -17.09 -7.38 -1.21
CA ALA A 296 -17.93 -7.80 -0.09
C ALA A 296 -18.75 -9.07 -0.38
N ALA A 297 -19.33 -9.18 -1.58
CA ALA A 297 -20.12 -10.33 -2.04
C ALA A 297 -19.34 -11.65 -2.00
N ASN A 298 -18.06 -11.59 -2.33
CA ASN A 298 -17.22 -12.77 -2.49
C ASN A 298 -16.42 -13.14 -1.21
N GLY A 299 -16.63 -12.40 -0.12
CA GLY A 299 -17.16 -12.91 1.14
C GLY A 299 -16.39 -13.89 2.04
N LEU A 300 -15.37 -14.65 1.61
CA LEU A 300 -14.70 -15.63 2.50
C LEU A 300 -13.21 -15.91 2.22
N ASP A 301 -12.67 -15.56 1.05
CA ASP A 301 -11.24 -15.78 0.74
C ASP A 301 -10.33 -14.59 1.14
N LEU A 302 -10.69 -13.91 2.23
CA LEU A 302 -9.96 -12.72 2.72
C LEU A 302 -8.54 -13.04 3.18
N ASN A 303 -8.21 -14.32 3.38
CA ASN A 303 -6.85 -14.74 3.70
C ASN A 303 -5.94 -14.73 2.47
N ASN A 304 -6.49 -14.89 1.27
CA ASN A 304 -5.69 -14.99 0.04
C ASN A 304 -5.77 -13.75 -0.84
N VAL A 305 -6.84 -12.95 -0.78
CA VAL A 305 -6.96 -11.70 -1.56
C VAL A 305 -7.11 -10.52 -0.61
N LYS A 306 -6.29 -9.49 -0.79
CA LYS A 306 -6.30 -8.25 -0.01
C LYS A 306 -6.55 -7.03 -0.89
N ILE A 307 -7.21 -6.03 -0.33
CA ILE A 307 -7.30 -4.67 -0.86
C ILE A 307 -5.97 -3.98 -0.58
N VAL A 308 -5.33 -3.48 -1.63
CA VAL A 308 -4.07 -2.73 -1.55
C VAL A 308 -4.36 -1.24 -1.39
N ALA A 309 -5.33 -0.73 -2.14
CA ALA A 309 -5.79 0.65 -2.07
C ALA A 309 -7.17 0.80 -2.71
N SER A 310 -7.91 1.84 -2.31
CA SER A 310 -8.87 2.46 -3.23
C SER A 310 -8.12 3.46 -4.11
N ILE A 311 -8.47 3.54 -5.39
CA ILE A 311 -7.86 4.48 -6.36
C ILE A 311 -8.86 5.49 -6.92
N ASP A 312 -10.13 5.33 -6.59
CA ASP A 312 -11.21 6.26 -6.90
C ASP A 312 -12.35 6.05 -5.91
N ARG A 313 -12.99 7.16 -5.52
CA ARG A 313 -14.18 7.16 -4.68
C ARG A 313 -15.16 8.24 -5.13
N GLY A 314 -16.46 7.97 -5.07
CA GLY A 314 -17.44 8.98 -5.50
C GLY A 314 -18.85 8.45 -5.69
N GLU A 315 -19.61 9.12 -6.58
CA GLU A 315 -20.90 8.63 -7.06
C GLU A 315 -20.68 7.80 -8.31
N TYR A 316 -21.21 6.58 -8.33
CA TYR A 316 -21.13 5.70 -9.51
C TYR A 316 -22.50 5.16 -9.94
N MET A 317 -23.46 5.07 -9.02
CA MET A 317 -24.78 4.52 -9.30
C MET A 317 -25.84 5.62 -9.21
N SER A 318 -26.81 5.57 -10.11
CA SER A 318 -27.95 6.48 -10.08
C SER A 318 -29.26 5.75 -10.32
N ILE A 319 -30.35 6.33 -9.82
CA ILE A 319 -31.70 5.99 -10.27
C ILE A 319 -32.05 6.95 -11.40
N VAL A 320 -32.26 6.43 -12.60
CA VAL A 320 -32.77 7.21 -13.74
C VAL A 320 -34.22 6.87 -13.98
N ALA A 321 -35.08 7.89 -14.06
CA ALA A 321 -36.52 7.72 -14.20
C ALA A 321 -37.13 8.64 -15.25
N ARG A 322 -38.31 8.24 -15.72
CA ARG A 322 -39.11 8.98 -16.71
C ARG A 322 -40.01 10.04 -16.06
N LYS A 323 -39.65 11.31 -16.23
CA LYS A 323 -40.50 12.46 -15.87
C LYS A 323 -41.80 12.49 -16.66
N ASP A 324 -41.73 12.16 -17.95
CA ASP A 324 -42.90 12.09 -18.83
C ASP A 324 -43.86 10.95 -18.47
N ASN A 325 -43.45 10.06 -17.57
CA ASN A 325 -44.28 9.00 -16.98
C ASN A 325 -44.59 9.27 -15.49
N GLY A 326 -44.59 10.54 -15.09
CA GLY A 326 -45.05 10.99 -13.78
C GLY A 326 -44.08 10.73 -12.63
N VAL A 327 -42.79 10.51 -12.90
CA VAL A 327 -41.76 10.38 -11.86
C VAL A 327 -40.92 11.65 -11.79
N THR A 328 -41.20 12.51 -10.81
CA THR A 328 -40.56 13.82 -10.64
C THR A 328 -39.81 13.99 -9.32
N ILE A 329 -40.21 13.22 -8.31
CA ILE A 329 -39.55 13.13 -7.01
C ILE A 329 -39.42 11.64 -6.60
N PRO A 330 -38.49 11.27 -5.70
CA PRO A 330 -38.27 9.87 -5.33
C PRO A 330 -39.54 9.14 -4.88
N SER A 331 -40.44 9.82 -4.14
CA SER A 331 -41.70 9.22 -3.65
C SER A 331 -42.64 8.76 -4.76
N ASP A 332 -42.50 9.28 -5.99
CA ASP A 332 -43.30 8.90 -7.15
C ASP A 332 -42.94 7.51 -7.69
N LEU A 333 -41.86 6.90 -7.18
CA LEU A 333 -41.48 5.51 -7.51
C LEU A 333 -42.48 4.48 -6.96
N ARG A 334 -43.37 4.86 -6.03
CA ARG A 334 -44.43 3.96 -5.55
C ARG A 334 -45.35 3.54 -6.70
N GLY A 335 -45.54 2.24 -6.83
CA GLY A 335 -46.30 1.57 -7.87
C GLY A 335 -45.55 1.41 -9.20
N LYS A 336 -44.34 1.96 -9.33
CA LYS A 336 -43.56 1.98 -10.57
C LYS A 336 -42.75 0.71 -10.77
N LYS A 337 -42.47 0.40 -12.03
CA LYS A 337 -41.56 -0.65 -12.48
C LYS A 337 -40.14 -0.13 -12.50
N ILE A 338 -39.25 -0.77 -11.74
CA ILE A 338 -37.86 -0.36 -11.62
C ILE A 338 -36.95 -1.48 -12.11
N GLY A 339 -36.20 -1.21 -13.18
CA GLY A 339 -35.20 -2.12 -13.73
C GLY A 339 -33.95 -2.19 -12.87
N VAL A 340 -33.45 -3.40 -12.59
CA VAL A 340 -32.17 -3.62 -11.92
C VAL A 340 -31.42 -4.80 -12.54
N VAL A 341 -30.09 -4.79 -12.39
CA VAL A 341 -29.27 -5.96 -12.67
C VAL A 341 -29.19 -6.82 -11.40
N PRO A 342 -29.78 -8.03 -11.39
CA PRO A 342 -29.89 -8.83 -10.17
C PRO A 342 -28.54 -9.28 -9.65
N LYS A 343 -28.40 -9.39 -8.32
CA LYS A 343 -27.19 -9.84 -7.59
C LYS A 343 -25.95 -8.96 -7.82
N THR A 344 -26.14 -7.71 -8.22
CA THR A 344 -25.05 -6.75 -8.42
C THR A 344 -25.24 -5.52 -7.55
N ILE A 345 -24.27 -4.60 -7.61
CA ILE A 345 -24.37 -3.29 -6.99
C ILE A 345 -25.61 -2.51 -7.44
N SER A 346 -26.16 -2.76 -8.64
CA SER A 346 -27.42 -2.15 -9.11
C SER A 346 -28.61 -2.45 -8.19
N GLU A 347 -28.78 -3.70 -7.79
CA GLU A 347 -29.88 -4.12 -6.92
C GLU A 347 -29.68 -3.62 -5.48
N TYR A 348 -28.45 -3.72 -4.96
CA TYR A 348 -28.10 -3.18 -3.66
C TYR A 348 -28.33 -1.66 -3.59
N ALA A 349 -27.87 -0.93 -4.61
CA ALA A 349 -28.02 0.51 -4.71
C ALA A 349 -29.50 0.92 -4.76
N LEU A 350 -30.35 0.19 -5.50
CA LEU A 350 -31.80 0.44 -5.47
C LEU A 350 -32.35 0.28 -4.06
N TYR A 351 -32.03 -0.83 -3.38
CA TYR A 351 -32.52 -1.09 -2.04
C TYR A 351 -32.13 0.02 -1.06
N PHE A 352 -30.86 0.46 -1.12
CA PHE A 352 -30.37 1.57 -0.32
C PHE A 352 -31.09 2.88 -0.63
N PHE A 353 -31.29 3.20 -1.90
CA PHE A 353 -32.02 4.39 -2.33
C PHE A 353 -33.47 4.43 -1.81
N LEU A 354 -34.18 3.30 -1.91
CA LEU A 354 -35.56 3.18 -1.43
C LEU A 354 -35.64 3.37 0.09
N ILE A 355 -34.71 2.80 0.85
CA ILE A 355 -34.64 2.97 2.31
C ILE A 355 -34.43 4.44 2.68
N ASN A 356 -33.44 5.11 2.09
CA ASN A 356 -33.14 6.52 2.40
C ASN A 356 -34.34 7.43 2.10
N ASN A 357 -35.11 7.09 1.06
CA ASN A 357 -36.31 7.82 0.66
C ASN A 357 -37.60 7.32 1.34
N LYS A 358 -37.52 6.39 2.29
CA LYS A 358 -38.66 5.84 3.05
C LYS A 358 -39.73 5.23 2.14
N ILE A 359 -39.29 4.51 1.11
CA ILE A 359 -40.14 3.79 0.16
C ILE A 359 -40.04 2.30 0.49
N PRO A 360 -41.13 1.67 0.97
CA PRO A 360 -41.17 0.23 1.18
C PRO A 360 -40.84 -0.54 -0.10
N LEU A 361 -40.15 -1.67 0.02
CA LEU A 361 -39.77 -2.47 -1.14
C LEU A 361 -41.02 -3.04 -1.84
N GLU A 362 -42.05 -3.41 -1.07
CA GLU A 362 -43.33 -3.88 -1.60
C GLU A 362 -44.12 -2.82 -2.38
N ASP A 363 -43.81 -1.53 -2.19
CA ASP A 363 -44.46 -0.45 -2.91
C ASP A 363 -43.91 -0.29 -4.33
N VAL A 364 -42.85 -0.99 -4.74
CA VAL A 364 -42.28 -0.91 -6.09
C VAL A 364 -42.30 -2.26 -6.78
N ARG A 365 -42.26 -2.27 -8.13
CA ARG A 365 -42.18 -3.50 -8.94
C ARG A 365 -40.78 -3.64 -9.50
N ILE A 366 -39.95 -4.47 -8.87
CA ILE A 366 -38.58 -4.72 -9.34
C ILE A 366 -38.61 -5.64 -10.55
N ILE A 367 -37.96 -5.22 -11.64
CA ILE A 367 -37.82 -5.98 -12.89
C ILE A 367 -36.35 -6.29 -13.09
N HIS A 368 -36.00 -7.57 -13.16
CA HIS A 368 -34.62 -7.99 -13.44
C HIS A 368 -34.35 -7.90 -14.94
N ILE A 369 -33.35 -7.11 -15.32
CA ILE A 369 -33.03 -6.79 -16.72
C ILE A 369 -31.52 -6.92 -16.92
N ALA A 370 -31.10 -7.41 -18.09
CA ALA A 370 -29.69 -7.48 -18.44
C ALA A 370 -29.09 -6.06 -18.59
N PRO A 371 -27.81 -5.82 -18.26
CA PRO A 371 -27.21 -4.48 -18.35
C PRO A 371 -27.41 -3.80 -19.73
N SER A 372 -27.31 -4.56 -20.81
CA SER A 372 -27.47 -4.09 -22.19
C SER A 372 -28.90 -3.70 -22.57
N GLU A 373 -29.90 -4.08 -21.76
CA GLU A 373 -31.32 -3.86 -22.03
C GLU A 373 -31.94 -2.78 -21.15
N LEU A 374 -31.20 -2.26 -20.16
CA LEU A 374 -31.74 -1.27 -19.20
C LEU A 374 -32.17 0.03 -19.88
N VAL A 375 -31.31 0.59 -20.73
CA VAL A 375 -31.56 1.87 -21.40
C VAL A 375 -32.69 1.74 -22.43
N SER A 376 -32.70 0.65 -23.21
CA SER A 376 -33.77 0.40 -24.18
C SER A 376 -35.11 0.16 -23.50
N SER A 377 -35.14 -0.59 -22.39
CA SER A 377 -36.35 -0.85 -21.60
C SER A 377 -36.92 0.43 -20.97
N LEU A 378 -36.06 1.37 -20.53
CA LEU A 378 -36.51 2.67 -20.02
C LEU A 378 -37.07 3.53 -21.17
N THR A 379 -36.37 3.60 -22.30
CA THR A 379 -36.77 4.45 -23.42
C THR A 379 -38.03 3.97 -24.13
N SER A 380 -38.27 2.65 -24.20
CA SER A 380 -39.52 2.06 -24.71
C SER A 380 -40.71 2.26 -23.75
N GLY A 381 -40.45 2.51 -22.47
CA GLY A 381 -41.48 2.62 -21.42
C GLY A 381 -41.89 1.28 -20.81
N ASP A 382 -41.13 0.21 -21.05
CA ASP A 382 -41.35 -1.10 -20.42
C ASP A 382 -41.14 -1.03 -18.89
N ILE A 383 -40.22 -0.15 -18.47
CA ILE A 383 -39.98 0.26 -17.08
C ILE A 383 -40.10 1.78 -16.92
N ASP A 384 -40.36 2.22 -15.69
CA ASP A 384 -40.51 3.64 -15.35
C ASP A 384 -39.20 4.27 -14.84
N ALA A 385 -38.32 3.44 -14.27
CA ALA A 385 -37.01 3.82 -13.77
C ALA A 385 -36.03 2.63 -13.85
N PHE A 386 -34.73 2.88 -13.74
CA PHE A 386 -33.73 1.84 -13.46
C PHE A 386 -32.64 2.31 -12.49
N SER A 387 -32.00 1.36 -11.83
CA SER A 387 -30.75 1.56 -11.08
C SER A 387 -29.55 1.12 -11.92
N GLY A 388 -28.61 2.03 -12.21
CA GLY A 388 -27.48 1.71 -13.08
C GLY A 388 -26.29 2.65 -12.92
N GLY A 389 -25.17 2.24 -13.51
CA GLY A 389 -23.92 3.02 -13.50
C GLY A 389 -24.03 4.33 -14.29
N LEU A 390 -23.08 5.23 -14.10
CA LEU A 390 -23.10 6.55 -14.75
C LEU A 390 -23.08 6.49 -16.29
N ALA A 391 -22.42 5.50 -16.90
CA ALA A 391 -22.46 5.27 -18.35
C ALA A 391 -23.88 5.08 -18.89
N LEU A 392 -24.63 4.13 -18.32
CA LEU A 392 -26.03 3.88 -18.69
C LEU A 392 -26.92 5.09 -18.35
N SER A 393 -26.60 5.76 -17.24
CA SER A 393 -27.36 6.93 -16.79
C SER A 393 -27.22 8.12 -17.74
N TYR A 394 -26.01 8.35 -18.24
CA TYR A 394 -25.71 9.37 -19.24
C TYR A 394 -26.39 9.04 -20.57
N GLU A 395 -26.29 7.79 -21.03
CA GLU A 395 -26.93 7.33 -22.26
C GLU A 395 -28.45 7.53 -22.21
N ALA A 396 -29.10 7.06 -21.14
CA ALA A 396 -30.54 7.23 -20.95
C ALA A 396 -30.95 8.71 -20.89
N SER A 397 -30.19 9.55 -20.19
CA SER A 397 -30.44 10.99 -20.10
C SER A 397 -30.33 11.68 -21.47
N LYS A 398 -29.37 11.26 -22.31
CA LYS A 398 -29.18 11.77 -23.67
C LYS A 398 -30.34 11.39 -24.59
N LEU A 399 -30.83 10.14 -24.50
CA LEU A 399 -31.94 9.65 -25.33
C LEU A 399 -33.30 10.24 -24.93
N LEU A 400 -33.55 10.41 -23.64
CA LEU A 400 -34.82 10.96 -23.12
C LEU A 400 -34.85 12.49 -23.07
N GLY A 401 -33.69 13.15 -23.07
CA GLY A 401 -33.57 14.60 -22.97
C GLY A 401 -34.23 15.15 -21.70
N GLY A 402 -35.06 16.18 -21.85
CA GLY A 402 -35.76 16.82 -20.74
C GLY A 402 -36.76 15.91 -20.00
N HIS A 403 -37.04 14.71 -20.53
CA HIS A 403 -37.94 13.73 -19.92
C HIS A 403 -37.25 12.79 -18.93
N ALA A 404 -35.93 12.84 -18.77
CA ALA A 404 -35.22 12.09 -17.73
C ALA A 404 -35.08 12.91 -16.43
N ILE A 405 -35.14 12.20 -15.31
CA ILE A 405 -34.60 12.64 -14.03
C ILE A 405 -33.59 11.59 -13.55
N SER A 406 -32.52 12.03 -12.89
CA SER A 406 -31.53 11.15 -12.29
C SER A 406 -31.26 11.60 -10.86
N TRP A 407 -31.18 10.62 -9.94
CA TRP A 407 -30.78 10.83 -8.56
C TRP A 407 -29.56 10.00 -8.24
N SER A 408 -28.56 10.63 -7.61
CA SER A 408 -27.43 9.91 -7.01
C SER A 408 -27.93 8.98 -5.91
N ILE A 409 -27.35 7.79 -5.82
CA ILE A 409 -27.65 6.83 -4.76
C ILE A 409 -26.66 6.97 -3.60
N GLN A 410 -25.41 7.32 -3.92
CA GLN A 410 -24.31 7.22 -2.98
C GLN A 410 -24.33 8.28 -1.86
N GLU A 411 -24.95 9.45 -2.01
CA GLU A 411 -25.04 10.51 -0.97
C GLU A 411 -23.80 10.56 -0.01
N ASP A 412 -23.98 10.26 1.28
CA ASP A 412 -22.92 10.23 2.31
C ASP A 412 -22.05 8.95 2.31
N TYR A 413 -22.38 7.96 1.47
CA TYR A 413 -21.74 6.66 1.36
C TYR A 413 -21.18 6.45 -0.06
N PRO A 414 -19.92 6.88 -0.31
CA PRO A 414 -19.34 6.82 -1.64
C PRO A 414 -19.13 5.38 -2.09
N PHE A 415 -19.17 5.20 -3.40
CA PHE A 415 -18.66 4.02 -4.07
C PHE A 415 -17.14 4.03 -4.02
N TYR A 416 -16.53 2.85 -3.85
CA TYR A 416 -15.08 2.67 -3.93
C TYR A 416 -14.69 1.75 -5.09
N TRP A 417 -13.77 2.23 -5.93
CA TRP A 417 -13.00 1.39 -6.84
C TRP A 417 -11.70 0.97 -6.16
N LEU A 418 -11.48 -0.34 -6.10
CA LEU A 418 -10.44 -0.98 -5.31
C LEU A 418 -9.45 -1.69 -6.22
N ILE A 419 -8.19 -1.69 -5.80
CA ILE A 419 -7.15 -2.56 -6.33
C ILE A 419 -6.89 -3.67 -5.31
N ALA A 420 -7.02 -4.91 -5.77
CA ALA A 420 -6.80 -6.10 -4.97
C ALA A 420 -5.62 -6.92 -5.49
N ALA A 421 -4.92 -7.59 -4.58
CA ALA A 421 -3.80 -8.46 -4.88
C ALA A 421 -3.89 -9.75 -4.07
N LYS A 422 -3.17 -10.78 -4.50
CA LYS A 422 -2.98 -11.98 -3.67
C LYS A 422 -2.05 -11.69 -2.49
N GLN A 423 -2.38 -12.21 -1.32
CA GLN A 423 -1.52 -12.19 -0.14
C GLN A 423 -0.11 -12.71 -0.45
N ASN A 424 0.00 -13.78 -1.24
CA ASN A 424 1.28 -14.34 -1.65
C ASN A 424 2.09 -13.37 -2.55
N THR A 425 1.42 -12.65 -3.46
CA THR A 425 2.06 -11.60 -4.28
C THR A 425 2.55 -10.47 -3.39
N LEU A 426 1.75 -10.03 -2.42
CA LEU A 426 2.09 -8.98 -1.46
C LEU A 426 3.28 -9.35 -0.56
N ILE A 427 3.42 -10.63 -0.19
CA ILE A 427 4.55 -11.12 0.60
C ILE A 427 5.82 -11.24 -0.24
N LYS A 428 5.70 -11.72 -1.49
CA LYS A 428 6.84 -12.00 -2.37
C LYS A 428 7.39 -10.75 -3.06
N HIS A 429 6.51 -9.80 -3.40
CA HIS A 429 6.84 -8.62 -4.18
C HIS A 429 6.35 -7.31 -3.52
N PRO A 430 6.59 -7.08 -2.21
CA PRO A 430 6.06 -5.89 -1.53
C PRO A 430 6.54 -4.59 -2.18
N TYR A 431 7.80 -4.53 -2.62
CA TYR A 431 8.37 -3.35 -3.27
C TYR A 431 7.77 -3.07 -4.67
N VAL A 432 7.34 -4.10 -5.39
CA VAL A 432 6.64 -3.92 -6.68
C VAL A 432 5.31 -3.21 -6.44
N ILE A 433 4.60 -3.57 -5.37
CA ILE A 433 3.33 -2.95 -4.98
C ILE A 433 3.55 -1.51 -4.52
N GLU A 434 4.59 -1.24 -3.74
CA GLU A 434 4.97 0.12 -3.35
C GLU A 434 5.26 1.00 -4.58
N ARG A 435 6.07 0.51 -5.53
CA ARG A 435 6.39 1.18 -6.80
C ARG A 435 5.15 1.39 -7.65
N PHE A 436 4.25 0.41 -7.71
CA PHE A 436 2.97 0.52 -8.41
C PHE A 436 2.11 1.65 -7.81
N LEU A 437 2.00 1.71 -6.49
CA LEU A 437 1.29 2.80 -5.82
C LEU A 437 1.96 4.16 -6.03
N ARG A 438 3.30 4.27 -6.01
CA ARG A 438 4.02 5.52 -6.34
C ARG A 438 3.72 6.02 -7.75
N ALA A 439 3.63 5.12 -8.72
CA ALA A 439 3.23 5.47 -10.09
C ALA A 439 1.79 6.01 -10.12
N LEU A 440 0.86 5.36 -9.41
CA LEU A 440 -0.51 5.84 -9.30
C LEU A 440 -0.62 7.17 -8.54
N LEU A 441 0.24 7.44 -7.55
CA LEU A 441 0.28 8.74 -6.87
C LEU A 441 0.73 9.85 -7.79
N SER A 442 1.68 9.56 -8.68
CA SER A 442 2.07 10.50 -9.74
C SER A 442 0.89 10.78 -10.69
N ALA A 443 0.10 9.74 -11.02
CA ALA A 443 -1.12 9.90 -11.78
C ALA A 443 -2.20 10.70 -11.03
N GLU A 444 -2.40 10.47 -9.73
CA GLU A 444 -3.32 11.24 -8.88
C GLU A 444 -2.98 12.73 -8.95
N SER A 445 -1.72 13.09 -8.72
CA SER A 445 -1.26 14.48 -8.78
C SER A 445 -1.48 15.07 -10.17
N PHE A 446 -1.18 14.31 -11.23
CA PHE A 446 -1.43 14.74 -12.60
C PHE A 446 -2.91 15.00 -12.86
N VAL A 447 -3.80 14.09 -12.46
CA VAL A 447 -5.25 14.19 -12.68
C VAL A 447 -5.84 15.41 -11.98
N LYS A 448 -5.38 15.70 -10.75
CA LYS A 448 -5.82 16.87 -9.96
C LYS A 448 -5.43 18.19 -10.62
N ILE A 449 -4.24 18.26 -11.22
CA ILE A 449 -3.71 19.49 -11.81
C ILE A 449 -4.14 19.65 -13.29
N ASN A 450 -4.23 18.54 -14.03
CA ASN A 450 -4.35 18.51 -15.49
C ASN A 450 -5.62 17.78 -15.97
N GLN A 451 -6.77 18.05 -15.34
CA GLN A 451 -8.04 17.37 -15.61
C GLN A 451 -8.38 17.21 -17.10
N GLN A 452 -8.27 18.26 -17.92
CA GLN A 452 -8.59 18.17 -19.35
C GLN A 452 -7.66 17.23 -20.12
N GLN A 453 -6.38 17.17 -19.74
CA GLN A 453 -5.40 16.28 -20.35
C GLN A 453 -5.66 14.83 -19.93
N ALA A 454 -5.99 14.61 -18.65
CA ALA A 454 -6.42 13.30 -18.15
C ALA A 454 -7.67 12.80 -18.90
N GLN A 455 -8.69 13.64 -19.06
CA GLN A 455 -9.87 13.31 -19.88
C GLN A 455 -9.49 13.01 -21.33
N ALA A 456 -8.51 13.72 -21.90
CA ALA A 456 -8.04 13.44 -23.26
C ALA A 456 -7.34 12.08 -23.39
N ILE A 457 -6.57 11.66 -22.38
CA ILE A 457 -6.00 10.30 -22.29
C ILE A 457 -7.14 9.26 -22.31
N MET A 458 -8.17 9.47 -21.50
CA MET A 458 -9.33 8.58 -21.45
C MET A 458 -10.09 8.51 -22.79
N ARG A 459 -10.35 9.65 -23.44
CA ARG A 459 -11.04 9.69 -24.75
C ARG A 459 -10.30 8.95 -25.86
N LYS A 460 -8.96 8.90 -25.83
CA LYS A 460 -8.19 8.12 -26.82
C LYS A 460 -8.48 6.62 -26.72
N ARG A 461 -8.78 6.13 -25.51
CA ARG A 461 -9.08 4.72 -25.23
C ARG A 461 -10.54 4.39 -25.46
N TYR A 462 -11.43 5.36 -25.23
CA TYR A 462 -12.87 5.21 -25.36
C TYR A 462 -13.43 6.09 -26.46
N SER A 463 -13.16 5.74 -27.71
CA SER A 463 -13.53 6.52 -28.90
C SER A 463 -15.04 6.73 -29.08
N ASN A 464 -15.87 5.89 -28.46
CA ASN A 464 -17.33 5.95 -28.53
C ASN A 464 -17.94 6.93 -27.50
N ILE A 465 -17.13 7.55 -26.65
CA ILE A 465 -17.57 8.38 -25.53
C ILE A 465 -17.24 9.84 -25.82
N ASP A 466 -18.27 10.68 -25.81
CA ASP A 466 -18.14 12.11 -26.08
C ASP A 466 -17.63 12.90 -24.85
N GLN A 467 -17.23 14.16 -25.07
CA GLN A 467 -16.77 15.03 -23.99
C GLN A 467 -17.87 15.27 -22.93
N GLY A 468 -19.13 15.31 -23.33
CA GLY A 468 -20.25 15.53 -22.43
C GLY A 468 -20.38 14.42 -21.38
N TYR A 469 -19.98 13.18 -21.71
CA TYR A 469 -19.86 12.11 -20.73
C TYR A 469 -18.84 12.44 -19.65
N PHE A 470 -17.63 12.87 -20.04
CA PHE A 470 -16.59 13.22 -19.08
C PHE A 470 -16.98 14.44 -18.25
N ASP A 471 -17.63 15.43 -18.85
CA ASP A 471 -18.18 16.59 -18.10
C ASP A 471 -19.26 16.15 -17.10
N PHE A 472 -20.00 15.09 -17.40
CA PHE A 472 -20.98 14.47 -16.51
C PHE A 472 -20.30 13.66 -15.40
N VAL A 473 -19.39 12.72 -15.69
CA VAL A 473 -18.84 11.84 -14.66
C VAL A 473 -17.76 12.48 -13.82
N TRP A 474 -16.85 13.28 -14.39
CA TRP A 474 -15.65 13.73 -13.67
C TRP A 474 -15.91 14.45 -12.34
N PRO A 475 -16.91 15.36 -12.22
CA PRO A 475 -17.19 16.03 -10.95
C PRO A 475 -17.74 15.11 -9.84
N ARG A 476 -18.18 13.89 -10.19
CA ARG A 476 -18.76 12.91 -9.28
C ARG A 476 -17.74 11.95 -8.69
N HIS A 477 -16.52 11.97 -9.23
CA HIS A 477 -15.42 11.08 -8.84
C HIS A 477 -14.32 11.85 -8.14
N ASN A 478 -13.62 11.17 -7.24
CA ASN A 478 -12.43 11.65 -6.57
C ASN A 478 -11.34 10.61 -6.73
N PHE A 479 -10.51 10.82 -7.75
CA PHE A 479 -9.35 10.00 -8.10
C PHE A 479 -8.21 10.20 -7.10
N THR A 480 -8.44 9.83 -5.84
CA THR A 480 -7.46 9.89 -4.75
C THR A 480 -7.23 8.49 -4.21
N ILE A 481 -5.95 8.12 -4.10
CA ILE A 481 -5.55 6.88 -3.45
C ILE A 481 -5.75 7.01 -1.96
N SER A 482 -6.52 6.10 -1.37
CA SER A 482 -6.81 6.09 0.06
C SER A 482 -7.23 4.74 0.61
N LEU A 483 -7.10 4.60 1.93
CA LEU A 483 -7.68 3.55 2.75
C LEU A 483 -8.33 4.23 3.96
N ASP A 484 -9.57 4.71 3.77
CA ASP A 484 -10.31 5.43 4.80
C ASP A 484 -11.29 4.52 5.57
N GLN A 485 -11.67 4.94 6.78
CA GLN A 485 -12.51 4.13 7.68
C GLN A 485 -13.89 3.80 7.10
N LEU A 486 -14.41 4.63 6.19
CA LEU A 486 -15.72 4.46 5.60
C LEU A 486 -15.77 3.26 4.66
N LEU A 487 -14.65 2.93 3.99
CA LEU A 487 -14.52 1.70 3.19
C LEU A 487 -14.90 0.46 3.98
N VAL A 488 -14.36 0.30 5.20
CA VAL A 488 -14.64 -0.88 6.05
C VAL A 488 -16.12 -0.94 6.41
N LEU A 489 -16.72 0.20 6.76
CA LEU A 489 -18.14 0.29 7.11
C LEU A 489 -19.05 -0.06 5.93
N ILE A 490 -18.66 0.34 4.71
CA ILE A 490 -19.40 0.01 3.49
C ILE A 490 -19.31 -1.47 3.18
N LEU A 491 -18.11 -2.07 3.21
CA LEU A 491 -17.93 -3.51 2.99
C LEU A 491 -18.78 -4.35 3.97
N GLU A 492 -18.80 -3.96 5.26
CA GLU A 492 -19.66 -4.60 6.26
C GLU A 492 -21.15 -4.45 5.96
N ARG A 493 -21.57 -3.24 5.58
CA ARG A 493 -22.97 -2.93 5.27
C ARG A 493 -23.47 -3.73 4.07
N GLU A 494 -22.68 -3.78 3.01
CA GLU A 494 -22.97 -4.57 1.82
C GLU A 494 -23.03 -6.05 2.15
N ARG A 495 -22.06 -6.56 2.93
CA ARG A 495 -22.05 -7.95 3.36
C ARG A 495 -23.29 -8.32 4.18
N ARG A 496 -23.76 -7.43 5.07
CA ARG A 496 -25.01 -7.64 5.83
C ARG A 496 -26.21 -7.74 4.89
N TRP A 497 -26.31 -6.85 3.91
CA TRP A 497 -27.41 -6.88 2.93
C TRP A 497 -27.40 -8.18 2.12
N ILE A 498 -26.21 -8.60 1.65
CA ILE A 498 -26.03 -9.87 0.94
C ILE A 498 -26.51 -11.02 1.82
N ASN A 499 -26.08 -11.09 3.09
CA ASN A 499 -26.49 -12.18 3.98
C ASN A 499 -28.02 -12.25 4.19
N MET A 500 -28.69 -11.09 4.27
CA MET A 500 -30.15 -11.03 4.36
C MET A 500 -30.84 -11.53 3.08
N SER A 501 -30.24 -11.32 1.90
CA SER A 501 -30.84 -11.71 0.62
C SER A 501 -30.65 -13.18 0.24
N VAL A 502 -29.64 -13.88 0.80
CA VAL A 502 -29.36 -15.29 0.48
C VAL A 502 -29.83 -16.30 1.55
N SER A 503 -30.55 -15.89 2.60
CA SER A 503 -31.09 -16.76 3.66
C SER A 503 -30.10 -17.81 4.19
N SER A 504 -28.85 -17.43 4.42
CA SER A 504 -27.79 -18.33 4.90
C SER A 504 -27.11 -17.77 6.13
N GLU A 505 -26.78 -18.64 7.10
CA GLU A 505 -25.90 -18.34 8.23
C GLU A 505 -24.49 -18.13 7.69
N ILE A 506 -24.18 -16.92 7.26
CA ILE A 506 -22.81 -16.54 6.89
C ILE A 506 -22.22 -15.70 8.03
N VAL A 507 -21.10 -16.17 8.57
CA VAL A 507 -20.27 -15.45 9.53
C VAL A 507 -19.80 -14.13 8.90
N MET A 508 -20.05 -13.01 9.57
CA MET A 508 -19.50 -11.71 9.20
C MET A 508 -17.97 -11.74 9.32
N PRO A 509 -17.21 -11.52 8.24
CA PRO A 509 -15.77 -11.44 8.33
C PRO A 509 -15.33 -10.11 8.97
N ASN A 510 -14.13 -10.11 9.57
CA ASN A 510 -13.45 -8.87 9.89
C ASN A 510 -12.78 -8.31 8.62
N PHE A 511 -13.35 -7.26 8.04
CA PHE A 511 -12.82 -6.65 6.81
C PHE A 511 -11.50 -5.90 7.01
N LEU A 512 -11.07 -5.60 8.24
CA LEU A 512 -9.70 -5.11 8.49
C LEU A 512 -8.66 -6.14 8.04
N ASN A 513 -8.96 -7.44 8.22
CA ASN A 513 -8.09 -8.50 7.74
C ASN A 513 -8.04 -8.56 6.21
N ALA A 514 -8.94 -7.90 5.48
CA ALA A 514 -8.93 -7.86 4.03
C ALA A 514 -8.02 -6.76 3.47
N ILE A 515 -7.44 -5.91 4.30
CA ILE A 515 -6.70 -4.72 3.87
C ILE A 515 -5.21 -4.95 4.09
N TYR A 516 -4.41 -4.56 3.11
CA TYR A 516 -2.95 -4.58 3.17
C TYR A 516 -2.43 -3.15 3.31
N PHE A 517 -1.99 -2.79 4.51
CA PHE A 517 -1.57 -1.42 4.85
C PHE A 517 -0.13 -1.12 4.42
N ASN A 518 0.77 -2.09 4.52
CA ASN A 518 2.22 -1.85 4.51
C ASN A 518 2.72 -1.04 3.31
N ALA A 519 2.20 -1.29 2.10
CA ALA A 519 2.64 -0.54 0.93
C ALA A 519 2.18 0.92 0.99
N LEU A 520 0.90 1.17 1.32
CA LEU A 520 0.38 2.54 1.39
C LEU A 520 0.97 3.31 2.58
N GLU A 521 1.24 2.65 3.71
CA GLU A 521 1.93 3.26 4.87
C GLU A 521 3.30 3.81 4.50
N LYS A 522 4.03 3.11 3.62
CA LYS A 522 5.37 3.54 3.18
C LYS A 522 5.33 4.66 2.16
N VAL A 523 4.32 4.70 1.29
CA VAL A 523 4.30 5.64 0.15
C VAL A 523 3.44 6.87 0.38
N LYS A 524 2.40 6.78 1.22
CA LYS A 524 1.46 7.86 1.55
C LYS A 524 0.71 7.56 2.87
N PRO A 525 1.39 7.57 4.03
CA PRO A 525 0.77 7.20 5.31
C PRO A 525 -0.45 8.06 5.68
N GLU A 526 -0.47 9.33 5.30
CA GLU A 526 -1.58 10.25 5.54
C GLU A 526 -2.87 9.90 4.75
N ALA A 527 -2.78 9.02 3.76
CA ALA A 527 -3.95 8.51 3.03
C ALA A 527 -4.65 7.33 3.73
N ILE A 528 -4.13 6.90 4.89
CA ILE A 528 -4.72 5.85 5.71
C ILE A 528 -5.40 6.50 6.92
N SER A 529 -6.73 6.39 6.97
CA SER A 529 -7.52 6.82 8.13
C SER A 529 -8.16 5.65 8.88
N ILE A 530 -7.98 4.42 8.39
CA ILE A 530 -8.47 3.21 9.05
C ILE A 530 -7.67 2.99 10.33
N ILE A 531 -8.39 2.79 11.42
CA ILE A 531 -7.80 2.40 12.69
C ILE A 531 -7.55 0.89 12.63
N HIS A 532 -6.28 0.48 12.67
CA HIS A 532 -5.86 -0.92 12.49
C HIS A 532 -4.81 -1.36 13.50
#